data_AF-A0A0P7B3E0-F1
#
_entry.id   AF-A0A0P7B3E0-F1
#
_cell.length_a   1.000
_cell.length_b   1.000
_cell.length_c   1.000
_cell.angle_alpha   90.00
_cell.angle_beta   90.00
_cell.angle_gamma   90.00
#
_symmetry.space_group_name_H-M   'P 1'
#
loop_
_entity.id
_entity.type
_entity.pdbx_description
1 polymer ?
#
loop_
_entity_poly.entity_id
_entity_poly.type
_entity_poly.pdbx_seq_one_letter_code
_entity_poly.pdbx_strand_id
1 'polypeptide(L)'
;MKKVIIPICLSFIILFGISCTEEKQESLEEVAELSFMEFTIPKEYIYTPESSSKGTAELEVETVKLTFTDENGNEIIGYARFTMPSNSDEQLVKAEFTVNIMNDLQLNSDFWETTMSANIGLANKSSCVASCHDEFTDDEGNKIKGRGWCKAQCWAAAVAVVVAAIIAA
;
A
#
# COMPACT_ATOMS: atom_id res chain seq x y z
N MET A 1 20.28 26.13 42.66
CA MET A 1 19.15 25.24 42.97
C MET A 1 17.84 26.00 42.83
N LYS A 2 17.10 25.80 41.73
CA LYS A 2 15.66 26.10 41.64
C LYS A 2 15.05 25.04 40.73
N LYS A 3 14.18 24.22 41.30
CA LYS A 3 13.39 23.19 40.61
C LYS A 3 12.32 23.91 39.79
N VAL A 4 12.26 23.65 38.49
CA VAL A 4 11.13 24.07 37.67
C VAL A 4 10.32 22.80 37.36
N ILE A 5 9.12 22.80 37.89
CA ILE A 5 8.11 21.75 37.79
C ILE A 5 7.55 21.81 36.36
N ILE A 6 7.57 20.66 35.68
CA ILE A 6 6.93 20.44 34.38
C ILE A 6 5.42 20.36 34.61
N PRO A 7 4.59 21.23 34.01
CA PRO A 7 3.17 20.95 33.86
C PRO A 7 2.95 20.25 32.51
N ILE A 8 2.58 18.98 32.59
CA ILE A 8 1.94 18.23 31.52
C ILE A 8 0.61 18.92 31.24
N CYS A 9 0.53 19.67 30.15
CA CYS A 9 -0.73 20.08 29.54
C CYS A 9 -0.91 19.26 28.27
N LEU A 10 -1.66 18.17 28.40
CA LEU A 10 -2.41 17.55 27.31
C LEU A 10 -3.28 18.66 26.69
N SER A 11 -2.99 19.04 25.46
CA SER A 11 -3.84 19.92 24.67
C SER A 11 -3.79 19.44 23.23
N PHE A 12 -4.62 18.44 22.95
CA PHE A 12 -5.06 18.13 21.59
C PHE A 12 -5.95 19.30 21.14
N ILE A 13 -5.33 20.28 20.50
CA ILE A 13 -6.03 21.31 19.74
C ILE A 13 -5.75 20.98 18.27
N ILE A 14 -6.63 20.20 17.64
CA ILE A 14 -6.70 20.12 16.19
C ILE A 14 -7.38 21.40 15.73
N LEU A 15 -6.59 22.44 15.52
CA LEU A 15 -6.99 23.60 14.76
C LEU A 15 -6.98 23.19 13.29
N PHE A 16 -8.17 22.94 12.73
CA PHE A 16 -8.42 23.02 11.29
C PHE A 16 -8.23 24.49 10.86
N GLY A 17 -6.98 24.88 10.73
CA GLY A 17 -6.57 26.05 9.98
C GLY A 17 -6.38 25.61 8.53
N ILE A 18 -7.32 25.98 7.66
CA ILE A 18 -7.11 26.03 6.22
C ILE A 18 -6.06 27.12 5.98
N SER A 19 -4.80 26.75 6.16
CA SER A 19 -3.68 27.41 5.50
C SER A 19 -3.31 26.46 4.38
N CYS A 20 -3.63 26.83 3.14
CA CYS A 20 -3.05 26.22 1.95
C CYS A 20 -1.54 26.42 2.04
N THR A 21 -0.89 25.54 2.77
CA THR A 21 0.51 25.21 2.55
C THR A 21 0.45 24.29 1.36
N GLU A 22 1.02 24.73 0.25
CA GLU A 22 1.13 24.00 -1.01
C GLU A 22 1.95 22.72 -0.71
N GLU A 23 1.31 21.68 -0.19
CA GLU A 23 1.84 20.33 -0.28
C GLU A 23 1.97 20.08 -1.77
N LYS A 24 3.22 19.96 -2.21
CA LYS A 24 3.63 19.66 -3.57
C LYS A 24 2.90 18.39 -3.99
N GLN A 25 1.71 18.56 -4.58
CA GLN A 25 0.92 17.50 -5.13
C GLN A 25 1.71 17.01 -6.35
N GLU A 26 2.58 16.01 -6.14
CA GLU A 26 3.29 15.32 -7.22
C GLU A 26 2.26 15.02 -8.32
N SER A 27 2.47 15.66 -9.46
CA SER A 27 1.45 15.72 -10.49
C SER A 27 1.23 14.31 -11.05
N LEU A 28 -0.01 13.96 -11.38
CA LEU A 28 -0.35 12.68 -12.02
C LEU A 28 0.47 12.43 -13.30
N GLU A 29 0.96 13.48 -13.97
CA GLU A 29 1.88 13.39 -15.11
C GLU A 29 3.26 12.85 -14.71
N GLU A 30 3.80 13.25 -13.56
CA GLU A 30 5.10 12.79 -13.04
C GLU A 30 5.09 11.28 -12.72
N VAL A 31 3.97 10.76 -12.23
CA VAL A 31 3.80 9.32 -11.94
C VAL A 31 3.65 8.49 -13.22
N ALA A 32 3.06 9.06 -14.27
CA ALA A 32 2.86 8.37 -15.55
C ALA A 32 4.18 8.14 -16.32
N GLU A 33 5.21 8.97 -16.08
CA GLU A 33 6.54 8.81 -16.67
C GLU A 33 7.44 7.80 -15.92
N LEU A 34 7.01 7.31 -14.75
CA LEU A 34 7.78 6.35 -13.97
C LEU A 34 7.82 4.98 -14.66
N SER A 35 9.00 4.37 -14.64
CA SER A 35 9.17 2.98 -15.08
C SER A 35 8.83 2.03 -13.94
N PHE A 36 7.96 1.06 -14.25
CA PHE A 36 7.52 0.02 -13.33
C PHE A 36 8.07 -1.35 -13.73
N MET A 37 8.36 -2.16 -12.74
CA MET A 37 8.74 -3.56 -12.87
C MET A 37 7.74 -4.41 -12.10
N GLU A 38 7.20 -5.43 -12.76
CA GLU A 38 6.31 -6.40 -12.15
C GLU A 38 7.09 -7.32 -11.21
N PHE A 39 6.48 -7.64 -10.08
CA PHE A 39 6.96 -8.66 -9.16
C PHE A 39 5.90 -9.74 -8.97
N THR A 40 6.35 -10.94 -8.66
CA THR A 40 5.53 -12.14 -8.55
C THR A 40 4.63 -12.06 -7.33
N ILE A 41 3.32 -12.13 -7.57
CA ILE A 41 2.31 -12.21 -6.51
C ILE A 41 2.25 -13.66 -5.99
N PRO A 42 2.23 -13.88 -4.67
CA PRO A 42 1.98 -15.18 -4.08
C PRO A 42 0.66 -15.81 -4.58
N LYS A 43 0.67 -17.11 -4.88
CA LYS A 43 -0.43 -17.79 -5.58
C LYS A 43 -1.78 -17.68 -4.88
N GLU A 44 -1.79 -17.63 -3.56
CA GLU A 44 -2.99 -17.44 -2.74
C GLU A 44 -3.66 -16.07 -2.94
N TYR A 45 -2.93 -15.09 -3.46
CA TYR A 45 -3.41 -13.75 -3.74
C TYR A 45 -3.62 -13.47 -5.22
N ILE A 46 -3.28 -14.40 -6.11
CA ILE A 46 -3.53 -14.22 -7.54
C ILE A 46 -5.03 -14.39 -7.81
N TYR A 47 -5.60 -13.42 -8.54
CA TYR A 47 -6.92 -13.54 -9.12
C TYR A 47 -6.88 -14.48 -10.32
N THR A 48 -7.65 -15.55 -10.27
CA THR A 48 -7.96 -16.37 -11.45
C THR A 48 -9.44 -16.22 -11.79
N PRO A 49 -9.83 -16.07 -13.07
CA PRO A 49 -11.24 -15.96 -13.45
C PRO A 49 -12.08 -17.15 -12.95
N GLU A 50 -11.48 -18.34 -12.86
CA GLU A 50 -12.07 -19.57 -12.33
C GLU A 50 -12.36 -19.52 -10.82
N SER A 51 -11.62 -18.69 -10.06
CA SER A 51 -11.87 -18.46 -8.63
C SER A 51 -13.05 -17.52 -8.35
N SER A 52 -13.58 -16.84 -9.38
CA SER A 52 -14.69 -15.90 -9.24
C SER A 52 -16.02 -16.54 -9.65
N SER A 53 -16.98 -16.58 -8.73
CA SER A 53 -18.35 -17.05 -9.01
C SER A 53 -19.18 -16.06 -9.86
N LYS A 54 -18.59 -14.91 -10.26
CA LYS A 54 -19.28 -13.76 -10.85
C LYS A 54 -18.84 -13.39 -12.28
N GLY A 55 -17.97 -14.17 -12.95
CA GLY A 55 -17.51 -13.87 -14.32
C GLY A 55 -16.33 -12.88 -14.39
N THR A 56 -16.04 -12.33 -15.57
CA THR A 56 -14.91 -11.39 -15.77
C THR A 56 -15.10 -10.11 -14.94
N ALA A 57 -14.13 -9.81 -14.07
CA ALA A 57 -14.15 -8.63 -13.22
C ALA A 57 -13.74 -7.37 -13.99
N GLU A 58 -14.36 -6.23 -13.67
CA GLU A 58 -13.76 -4.92 -13.96
C GLU A 58 -12.46 -4.78 -13.17
N LEU A 59 -11.43 -4.18 -13.77
CA LEU A 59 -10.12 -4.01 -13.17
C LEU A 59 -9.91 -2.57 -12.73
N GLU A 60 -9.30 -2.43 -11.56
CA GLU A 60 -8.98 -1.16 -10.94
C GLU A 60 -7.47 -1.07 -10.75
N VAL A 61 -6.88 0.05 -11.16
CA VAL A 61 -5.44 0.27 -11.06
C VAL A 61 -5.21 1.45 -10.13
N GLU A 62 -4.42 1.23 -9.09
CA GLU A 62 -4.14 2.22 -8.06
C GLU A 62 -2.64 2.28 -7.80
N THR A 63 -2.10 3.48 -7.58
CA THR A 63 -0.65 3.70 -7.43
C THR A 63 -0.31 4.39 -6.10
N VAL A 64 0.28 3.65 -5.18
CA VAL A 64 0.57 4.09 -3.81
C VAL A 64 2.04 4.47 -3.68
N LYS A 65 2.31 5.66 -3.14
CA LYS A 65 3.66 6.09 -2.80
C LYS A 65 4.22 5.26 -1.64
N LEU A 66 5.46 4.82 -1.76
CA LEU A 66 6.19 4.08 -0.75
C LEU A 66 7.48 4.81 -0.37
N THR A 67 7.88 4.65 0.88
CA THR A 67 9.14 5.13 1.40
C THR A 67 9.77 4.03 2.23
N PHE A 68 11.00 3.67 1.85
CA PHE A 68 11.83 2.71 2.55
C PHE A 68 13.06 3.41 3.09
N THR A 69 13.65 2.84 4.13
CA THR A 69 14.96 3.25 4.64
C THR A 69 15.90 2.07 4.46
N ASP A 70 17.03 2.29 3.78
CA ASP A 70 18.04 1.26 3.59
C ASP A 70 18.85 1.01 4.88
N GLU A 71 19.75 0.02 4.84
CA GLU A 71 20.65 -0.32 5.96
C GLU A 71 21.57 0.84 6.40
N ASN A 72 21.81 1.82 5.51
CA ASN A 72 22.66 2.98 5.74
C ASN A 72 21.87 4.20 6.26
N GLY A 73 20.55 4.08 6.39
CA GLY A 73 19.66 5.17 6.80
C GLY A 73 19.24 6.11 5.66
N ASN A 74 19.50 5.78 4.40
CA ASN A 74 19.05 6.56 3.25
C ASN A 74 17.59 6.26 2.94
N GLU A 75 16.82 7.30 2.60
CA GLU A 75 15.45 7.15 2.14
C GLU A 75 15.40 6.77 0.66
N ILE A 76 14.64 5.72 0.35
CA ILE A 76 14.32 5.29 -1.01
C ILE A 76 12.82 5.52 -1.20
N ILE A 77 12.48 6.48 -2.05
CA ILE A 77 11.10 6.85 -2.36
C ILE A 77 10.74 6.30 -3.73
N GLY A 78 9.59 5.62 -3.82
CA GLY A 78 9.07 5.15 -5.09
C GLY A 78 7.58 4.86 -4.99
N TYR A 79 7.06 4.05 -5.92
CA TYR A 79 5.63 3.77 -5.98
C TYR A 79 5.37 2.28 -6.19
N ALA A 80 4.27 1.82 -5.61
CA ALA A 80 3.66 0.55 -5.92
C ALA A 80 2.42 0.76 -6.77
N ARG A 81 2.26 -0.06 -7.81
CA ARG A 81 1.05 -0.08 -8.63
C ARG A 81 0.38 -1.44 -8.52
N PHE A 82 -0.90 -1.43 -8.16
CA PHE A 82 -1.70 -2.64 -7.98
C PHE A 82 -2.87 -2.64 -8.95
N THR A 83 -3.02 -3.76 -9.68
CA THR A 83 -4.21 -4.03 -10.49
C THR A 83 -5.09 -5.02 -9.72
N MET A 84 -6.27 -4.59 -9.32
CA MET A 84 -7.22 -5.33 -8.50
C MET A 84 -8.50 -5.63 -9.28
N PRO A 85 -9.09 -6.82 -9.14
CA PRO A 85 -10.44 -7.09 -9.60
C PRO A 85 -11.47 -6.41 -8.69
N SER A 86 -12.49 -5.78 -9.29
CA SER A 86 -13.60 -5.14 -8.56
C SER A 86 -14.45 -6.12 -7.74
N ASN A 87 -14.49 -7.39 -8.14
CA ASN A 87 -15.33 -8.43 -7.53
C ASN A 87 -14.61 -9.29 -6.48
N SER A 88 -13.34 -8.98 -6.17
CA SER A 88 -12.59 -9.66 -5.12
C SER A 88 -11.90 -8.64 -4.22
N ASP A 89 -11.94 -8.92 -2.93
CA ASP A 89 -11.34 -8.08 -1.90
C ASP A 89 -9.88 -8.46 -1.68
N GLU A 90 -9.57 -9.75 -1.76
CA GLU A 90 -8.31 -10.27 -1.29
C GLU A 90 -7.33 -10.71 -2.37
N GLN A 91 -7.63 -10.45 -3.64
CA GLN A 91 -6.80 -10.87 -4.76
C GLN A 91 -6.27 -9.70 -5.59
N LEU A 92 -5.18 -9.96 -6.31
CA LEU A 92 -4.51 -9.08 -7.25
C LEU A 92 -4.39 -9.76 -8.61
N VAL A 93 -4.49 -8.97 -9.67
CA VAL A 93 -4.15 -9.39 -11.03
C VAL A 93 -2.68 -9.09 -11.32
N LYS A 94 -2.18 -7.96 -10.83
CA LYS A 94 -0.82 -7.48 -11.08
C LYS A 94 -0.32 -6.62 -9.92
N ALA A 95 0.98 -6.70 -9.63
CA ALA A 95 1.65 -5.87 -8.65
C ALA A 95 3.02 -5.44 -9.18
N GLU A 96 3.32 -4.16 -9.05
CA GLU A 96 4.52 -3.56 -9.64
C GLU A 96 5.14 -2.54 -8.68
N PHE A 97 6.46 -2.44 -8.72
CA PHE A 97 7.19 -1.35 -8.09
C PHE A 97 7.86 -0.49 -9.13
N THR A 98 8.13 0.77 -8.79
CA THR A 98 9.02 1.58 -9.59
C THR A 98 10.41 0.94 -9.63
N VAL A 99 11.07 1.03 -10.79
CA VAL A 99 12.36 0.37 -11.05
C VAL A 99 13.42 0.74 -10.02
N ASN A 100 13.39 1.96 -9.46
CA ASN A 100 14.32 2.38 -8.42
C ASN A 100 14.15 1.59 -7.12
N ILE A 101 12.92 1.28 -6.68
CA ILE A 101 12.70 0.43 -5.50
C ILE A 101 13.34 -0.94 -5.72
N MET A 102 13.10 -1.55 -6.90
CA MET A 102 13.66 -2.87 -7.20
C MET A 102 15.20 -2.86 -7.23
N ASN A 103 15.80 -1.84 -7.85
CA ASN A 103 17.24 -1.76 -8.03
C ASN A 103 17.98 -1.34 -6.75
N ASP A 104 17.52 -0.28 -6.08
CA ASP A 104 18.20 0.31 -4.93
C ASP A 104 18.14 -0.61 -3.71
N LEU A 105 17.04 -1.34 -3.56
CA LEU A 105 16.88 -2.38 -2.52
C LEU A 105 17.31 -3.78 -2.99
N GLN A 106 17.80 -3.90 -4.23
CA GLN A 106 18.27 -5.16 -4.82
C GLN A 106 17.24 -6.30 -4.72
N LEU A 107 15.96 -5.98 -4.87
CA LEU A 107 14.87 -6.95 -4.81
C LEU A 107 14.86 -7.80 -6.09
N ASN A 108 14.77 -9.12 -5.92
CA ASN A 108 14.44 -10.01 -7.04
C ASN A 108 12.93 -9.94 -7.33
N SER A 109 12.48 -10.27 -8.55
CA SER A 109 11.05 -10.23 -8.90
C SER A 109 10.19 -11.15 -8.04
N ASP A 110 10.77 -12.18 -7.44
CA ASP A 110 10.04 -13.19 -6.66
C ASP A 110 10.15 -12.94 -5.15
N PHE A 111 10.55 -11.72 -4.74
CA PHE A 111 10.89 -11.43 -3.33
C PHE A 111 9.67 -11.68 -2.44
N TRP A 112 8.48 -11.37 -2.93
CA TRP A 112 7.24 -11.54 -2.18
C TRP A 112 6.88 -13.02 -2.03
N GLU A 113 6.92 -13.80 -3.11
CA GLU A 113 6.64 -15.24 -3.08
C GLU A 113 7.66 -16.00 -2.21
N THR A 114 8.95 -15.65 -2.30
CA THR A 114 10.04 -16.36 -1.62
C THR A 114 10.16 -16.03 -0.14
N THR A 115 9.85 -14.79 0.26
CA THR A 115 9.94 -14.32 1.65
C THR A 115 8.67 -14.66 2.46
N MET A 116 7.60 -15.11 1.79
CA MET A 116 6.32 -15.43 2.41
C MET A 116 6.28 -16.72 3.25
N SER A 117 7.43 -17.38 3.45
CA SER A 117 7.58 -18.38 4.51
C SER A 117 7.47 -17.80 5.93
N ALA A 118 7.34 -16.47 6.08
CA ALA A 118 7.02 -15.83 7.35
C ALA A 118 5.68 -15.07 7.28
N ASN A 119 4.71 -15.49 8.11
CA ASN A 119 3.39 -14.89 8.36
C ASN A 119 3.40 -13.41 8.87
N ILE A 120 4.44 -12.63 8.58
CA ILE A 120 4.75 -11.36 9.26
C ILE A 120 3.96 -10.17 8.67
N GLY A 121 3.65 -10.17 7.37
CA GLY A 121 2.96 -9.04 6.70
C GLY A 121 1.45 -9.15 6.54
N LEU A 122 0.84 -10.29 6.89
CA LEU A 122 -0.50 -10.66 6.41
C LEU A 122 -1.58 -10.67 7.50
N ALA A 123 -1.20 -10.72 8.78
CA ALA A 123 -2.16 -10.81 9.88
C ALA A 123 -3.16 -9.64 9.92
N ASN A 124 -2.79 -8.48 9.35
CA ASN A 124 -3.63 -7.29 9.33
C ASN A 124 -4.14 -6.91 7.92
N LYS A 125 -3.74 -7.62 6.86
CA LYS A 125 -4.15 -7.27 5.49
C LYS A 125 -5.62 -7.59 5.24
N SER A 126 -6.09 -8.76 5.67
CA SER A 126 -7.49 -9.17 5.47
C SER A 126 -8.45 -8.26 6.23
N SER A 127 -8.12 -7.91 7.49
CA SER A 127 -8.91 -6.95 8.27
C SER A 127 -8.88 -5.53 7.70
N CYS A 128 -7.74 -5.08 7.17
CA CYS A 128 -7.63 -3.78 6.48
C CYS A 128 -8.53 -3.74 5.25
N VAL A 129 -8.43 -4.75 4.37
CA VAL A 129 -9.24 -4.84 3.16
C VAL A 129 -10.73 -4.94 3.45
N ALA A 130 -11.12 -5.74 4.47
CA ALA A 130 -12.52 -5.83 4.89
C ALA A 130 -13.05 -4.47 5.38
N SER A 131 -12.25 -3.74 6.15
CA SER A 131 -12.62 -2.39 6.60
C SER A 131 -12.80 -1.43 5.42
N CYS A 132 -11.94 -1.51 4.38
CA CYS A 132 -12.12 -0.76 3.15
C CYS A 132 -13.41 -1.15 2.40
N HIS A 133 -13.83 -2.41 2.45
CA HIS A 133 -15.12 -2.80 1.88
C HIS A 133 -16.26 -2.14 2.65
N ASP A 134 -16.26 -2.25 3.96
CA ASP A 134 -17.34 -1.73 4.82
C ASP A 134 -17.44 -0.20 4.73
N GLU A 135 -16.32 0.52 4.80
CA GLU A 135 -16.30 2.00 4.77
C GLU A 135 -16.69 2.58 3.41
N PHE A 136 -16.35 1.88 2.33
CA PHE A 136 -16.57 2.36 0.95
C PHE A 136 -17.62 1.54 0.21
N THR A 137 -18.68 1.15 0.92
CA THR A 137 -19.91 0.57 0.36
C THR A 137 -21.11 1.29 0.94
N ASP A 138 -22.07 1.64 0.09
CA ASP A 138 -23.32 2.27 0.54
C ASP A 138 -24.31 1.23 1.12
N ASP A 139 -25.41 1.72 1.68
CA ASP A 139 -26.45 0.88 2.29
C ASP A 139 -27.14 -0.09 1.30
N GLU A 140 -27.01 0.17 0.00
CA GLU A 140 -27.54 -0.69 -1.08
C GLU A 140 -26.53 -1.77 -1.51
N GLY A 141 -25.33 -1.76 -0.93
CA GLY A 141 -24.26 -2.70 -1.26
C GLY A 141 -23.43 -2.28 -2.48
N ASN A 142 -23.60 -1.05 -2.98
CA ASN A 142 -22.82 -0.54 -4.10
C ASN A 142 -21.49 0.04 -3.61
N LYS A 143 -20.45 -0.19 -4.41
CA LYS A 143 -19.14 0.43 -4.18
C LYS A 143 -19.23 1.95 -4.35
N ILE A 144 -18.65 2.69 -3.40
CA ILE A 144 -18.46 4.14 -3.51
C ILE A 144 -16.99 4.51 -3.77
N LYS A 145 -16.77 5.78 -4.15
CA LYS A 145 -15.44 6.31 -4.50
C LYS A 145 -14.47 6.19 -3.31
N GLY A 146 -13.28 5.66 -3.57
CA GLY A 146 -12.20 5.51 -2.57
C GLY A 146 -11.87 4.07 -2.20
N ARG A 147 -12.77 3.10 -2.46
CA ARG A 147 -12.53 1.68 -2.11
C ARG A 147 -11.28 1.10 -2.77
N GLY A 148 -11.04 1.42 -4.04
CA GLY A 148 -9.86 0.95 -4.78
C GLY A 148 -8.58 1.43 -4.10
N TRP A 149 -8.43 2.75 -3.97
CA TRP A 149 -7.33 3.39 -3.24
C TRP A 149 -7.10 2.82 -1.83
N CYS A 150 -8.16 2.65 -1.03
CA CYS A 150 -8.06 2.08 0.32
C CYS A 150 -7.47 0.65 0.28
N LYS A 151 -7.99 -0.22 -0.59
CA LYS A 151 -7.45 -1.58 -0.78
C LYS A 151 -5.99 -1.56 -1.22
N ALA A 152 -5.62 -0.66 -2.14
CA ALA A 152 -4.26 -0.53 -2.62
C ALA A 152 -3.30 -0.17 -1.48
N GLN A 153 -3.70 0.68 -0.53
CA GLN A 153 -2.90 0.99 0.66
C GLN A 153 -2.71 -0.24 1.57
N CYS A 154 -3.74 -1.07 1.75
CA CYS A 154 -3.61 -2.33 2.49
C CYS A 154 -2.57 -3.26 1.85
N TRP A 155 -2.58 -3.38 0.52
CA TRP A 155 -1.60 -4.15 -0.22
C TRP A 155 -0.20 -3.56 -0.15
N ALA A 156 -0.08 -2.24 -0.31
CA ALA A 156 1.18 -1.52 -0.17
C ALA A 156 1.82 -1.78 1.20
N ALA A 157 1.03 -1.71 2.27
CA ALA A 157 1.49 -2.00 3.62
C ALA A 157 1.95 -3.46 3.78
N ALA A 158 1.18 -4.43 3.25
CA ALA A 158 1.54 -5.84 3.31
C ALA A 158 2.88 -6.13 2.62
N VAL A 159 3.07 -5.61 1.41
CA VAL A 159 4.33 -5.78 0.67
C VAL A 159 5.48 -5.02 1.34
N ALA A 160 5.23 -3.83 1.87
CA ALA A 160 6.25 -3.04 2.57
C ALA A 160 6.83 -3.77 3.79
N VAL A 161 6.01 -4.54 4.52
CA VAL A 161 6.49 -5.38 5.64
C VAL A 161 7.44 -6.46 5.14
N VAL A 162 7.15 -7.07 3.99
CA VAL A 162 8.03 -8.09 3.37
C VAL A 162 9.36 -7.47 2.96
N VAL A 163 9.32 -6.31 2.28
CA VAL A 163 10.52 -5.57 1.89
C VAL A 163 11.35 -5.19 3.11
N ALA A 164 10.73 -4.68 4.18
CA ALA A 164 11.42 -4.34 5.41
C ALA A 164 12.12 -5.56 6.06
N ALA A 165 11.51 -6.75 5.98
CA ALA A 165 12.14 -7.97 6.46
C ALA A 165 13.38 -8.37 5.65
N ILE A 166 13.39 -8.10 4.34
CA ILE A 166 14.55 -8.34 3.47
C ILE A 166 15.68 -7.35 3.79
N ILE A 167 15.35 -6.07 3.97
CA ILE A 167 16.35 -5.04 4.33
C ILE A 167 17.01 -5.34 5.68
N ALA A 168 16.27 -5.94 6.61
CA ALA A 168 16.76 -6.24 7.95
C ALA A 168 17.49 -7.60 8.08
N ALA A 169 17.53 -8.42 7.03
CA ALA A 169 18.08 -9.78 7.04
C ALA A 169 19.58 -9.81 6.65
#